data_AF-X0YVR4-F1
#
_entry.id   AF-X0YVR4-F1
#
_cell.length_a   1.000
_cell.length_b   1.000
_cell.length_c   1.000
_cell.angle_alpha   90.00
_cell.angle_beta   90.00
_cell.angle_gamma   90.00
#
_symmetry.space_group_name_H-M   'P 1'
#
loop_
_entity.id
_entity.type
_entity.pdbx_description
1 polymer ?
#
loop_
_entity_poly.entity_id
_entity_poly.type
_entity_poly.pdbx_seq_one_letter_code
_entity_poly.pdbx_strand_id
1 'polypeptide(L)'
;LDTPAAGLQSTDGGFPGWGGPYMTAVPVDPWGNRYIFDTDYTCNTAVSGCEGIPNGTVTRAIHSGGPNGSGINGYDSDNIVLVLCR
;
A
#
# COMPACT_ATOMS: atom_id res chain seq x y z
N LEU A 1 0.17 1.98 -8.51
CA LEU A 1 1.43 2.46 -7.89
C LEU A 1 2.56 2.64 -8.90
N ASP A 2 2.42 2.11 -10.11
CA ASP A 2 3.38 2.09 -11.21
C ASP A 2 3.17 3.22 -12.24
N THR A 3 2.44 4.27 -11.85
CA THR A 3 2.15 5.42 -12.70
C THR A 3 2.88 6.67 -12.17
N PRO A 4 3.17 7.67 -13.03
CA PRO A 4 3.76 8.94 -12.59
C PRO A 4 2.98 9.59 -11.45
N ALA A 5 1.64 9.49 -11.49
CA ALA A 5 0.74 10.02 -10.46
C ALA A 5 0.99 9.46 -9.04
N ALA A 6 1.66 8.30 -8.92
CA ALA A 6 2.06 7.76 -7.63
C ALA A 6 3.39 8.37 -7.11
N GLY A 7 4.12 9.11 -7.93
CA GLY A 7 5.38 9.77 -7.57
C GLY A 7 6.56 8.82 -7.31
N LEU A 8 6.38 7.51 -7.53
CA LEU A 8 7.35 6.48 -7.19
C LEU A 8 8.37 6.20 -8.30
N GLN A 9 7.93 6.14 -9.56
CA GLN A 9 8.79 5.79 -10.70
C GLN A 9 9.15 7.00 -11.58
N SER A 10 8.39 8.09 -11.48
CA SER A 10 8.66 9.36 -12.15
C SER A 10 7.88 10.48 -11.47
N THR A 11 8.23 11.73 -11.80
CA THR A 11 7.50 12.91 -11.33
C THR A 11 6.08 12.93 -11.91
N ASP A 12 5.09 13.28 -11.08
CA ASP A 12 3.76 13.70 -11.51
C ASP A 12 3.68 15.19 -11.88
N GLY A 13 4.79 15.93 -11.71
CA GLY A 13 4.86 17.38 -11.88
C GLY A 13 4.36 18.19 -10.68
N GLY A 14 3.81 17.53 -9.65
CA GLY A 14 3.29 18.15 -8.43
C GLY A 14 4.37 18.63 -7.47
N PHE A 15 5.62 18.18 -7.66
CA PHE A 15 6.78 18.51 -6.83
C PHE A 15 7.89 19.15 -7.68
N PRO A 16 7.81 20.47 -7.98
CA PRO A 16 8.82 21.16 -8.77
C PRO A 16 10.21 21.06 -8.14
N GLY A 17 11.22 20.74 -8.94
CA GLY A 17 12.62 20.59 -8.49
C GLY A 17 12.96 19.24 -7.87
N TRP A 18 11.97 18.37 -7.63
CA TRP A 18 12.24 16.98 -7.27
C TRP A 18 12.62 16.18 -8.53
N GLY A 19 13.85 15.65 -8.54
CA GLY A 19 14.39 14.82 -9.62
C GLY A 19 14.48 13.33 -9.28
N GLY A 20 13.91 12.91 -8.14
CA GLY A 20 14.07 11.56 -7.58
C GLY A 20 14.98 11.52 -6.34
N PRO A 21 15.40 10.32 -5.90
CA PRO A 21 15.44 9.08 -6.68
C PRO A 21 14.05 8.48 -6.92
N TYR A 22 13.84 7.99 -8.14
CA TYR A 22 12.69 7.19 -8.49
C TYR A 22 13.05 5.71 -8.49
N MET A 23 12.10 4.86 -8.13
CA MET A 23 12.24 3.41 -8.29
C MET A 23 12.23 3.04 -9.76
N THR A 24 13.14 2.16 -10.17
CA THR A 24 13.16 1.62 -11.54
C THR A 24 11.92 0.75 -11.80
N ALA A 25 11.53 -0.05 -10.81
CA ALA A 25 10.32 -0.86 -10.82
C ALA A 25 9.72 -0.87 -9.41
N VAL A 26 8.39 -0.84 -9.30
CA VAL A 26 7.72 -1.16 -8.04
C VAL A 26 7.85 -2.66 -7.82
N PRO A 27 8.45 -3.14 -6.72
CA PRO A 27 8.56 -4.58 -6.46
C PRO A 27 7.18 -5.21 -6.29
N VAL A 28 7.10 -6.50 -6.54
CA VAL A 28 5.95 -7.33 -6.15
C VAL A 28 6.21 -7.95 -4.78
N ASP A 29 5.14 -8.34 -4.10
CA ASP A 29 5.22 -9.12 -2.87
C ASP A 29 5.77 -10.55 -3.14
N PRO A 30 6.05 -11.35 -2.09
CA PRO A 30 6.57 -12.71 -2.25
C PRO A 30 5.68 -13.67 -3.06
N TRP A 31 4.40 -13.34 -3.25
CA TRP A 31 3.43 -14.14 -4.00
C TRP A 31 3.20 -13.60 -5.41
N GLY A 32 3.90 -12.53 -5.80
CA GLY A 32 3.82 -11.94 -7.13
C GLY A 32 2.71 -10.90 -7.29
N ASN A 33 2.02 -10.50 -6.22
CA ASN A 33 1.02 -9.44 -6.30
C ASN A 33 1.67 -8.07 -6.25
N ARG A 34 1.04 -7.10 -6.91
CA ARG A 34 1.43 -5.69 -6.80
C ARG A 34 0.96 -5.13 -5.47
N TYR A 35 1.80 -4.32 -4.84
CA TYR A 35 1.36 -3.47 -3.74
C TYR A 35 0.32 -2.45 -4.22
N ILE A 36 -0.60 -2.11 -3.33
CA ILE A 36 -1.68 -1.16 -3.57
C ILE A 36 -1.55 -0.05 -2.54
N PHE A 37 -1.61 1.20 -2.97
CA PHE A 37 -1.84 2.31 -2.06
C PHE A 37 -3.34 2.50 -1.91
N ASP A 38 -3.81 2.38 -0.68
CA ASP A 38 -5.20 2.37 -0.29
C ASP A 38 -5.44 3.53 0.66
N THR A 39 -6.33 4.43 0.27
CA THR A 39 -6.59 5.68 1.00
C THR A 39 -7.51 5.50 2.21
N ASP A 40 -8.17 4.35 2.28
CA ASP A 40 -9.25 4.04 3.22
C ASP A 40 -9.24 2.57 3.67
N TYR A 41 -8.03 2.00 3.79
CA TYR A 41 -7.85 0.64 4.26
C TYR A 41 -8.41 0.46 5.68
N THR A 42 -9.29 -0.52 5.87
CA THR A 42 -9.90 -0.80 7.17
C THR A 42 -9.08 -1.84 7.92
N CYS A 43 -8.35 -1.40 8.93
CA CYS A 43 -7.49 -2.27 9.73
C CYS A 43 -8.28 -3.26 10.60
N ASN A 44 -7.75 -4.48 10.69
CA ASN A 44 -8.14 -5.50 11.65
C ASN A 44 -6.90 -5.97 12.41
N THR A 45 -7.01 -6.18 13.72
CA THR A 45 -5.93 -6.61 14.62
C THR A 45 -5.30 -7.95 14.25
N ALA A 46 -5.98 -8.78 13.45
CA ALA A 46 -5.45 -10.04 12.94
C ALA A 46 -4.55 -9.88 11.71
N VAL A 47 -4.53 -8.68 11.10
CA VAL A 47 -3.76 -8.38 9.89
C VAL A 47 -2.37 -7.90 10.25
N SER A 48 -1.36 -8.42 9.55
CA SER A 48 0.03 -7.99 9.76
C SER A 48 0.19 -6.52 9.38
N GLY A 49 0.73 -5.72 10.30
CA GLY A 49 0.90 -4.27 10.16
C GLY A 49 -0.23 -3.41 10.71
N CYS A 50 -1.33 -4.03 11.16
CA CYS A 50 -2.40 -3.38 11.92
C CYS A 50 -2.29 -3.64 13.43
N GLU A 51 -1.17 -4.16 13.93
CA GLU A 51 -1.01 -4.48 15.34
C GLU A 51 -1.17 -3.22 16.21
N GLY A 52 -2.00 -3.32 17.25
CA GLY A 52 -2.31 -2.19 18.14
C GLY A 52 -3.21 -1.11 17.53
N ILE A 53 -3.77 -1.34 16.34
CA ILE A 53 -4.80 -0.48 15.74
C ILE A 53 -6.18 -1.07 16.07
N PRO A 54 -7.12 -0.29 16.63
CA PRO A 54 -8.47 -0.79 16.90
C PRO A 54 -9.15 -1.35 15.64
N ASN A 55 -9.85 -2.46 15.78
CA ASN A 55 -10.61 -3.08 14.69
C ASN A 55 -11.59 -2.07 14.05
N GLY A 56 -11.60 -2.02 12.72
CA GLY A 56 -12.47 -1.13 11.96
C GLY A 56 -11.90 0.28 11.78
N THR A 57 -10.67 0.57 12.22
CA THR A 57 -10.04 1.88 11.99
C THR A 57 -9.66 2.01 10.52
N VAL A 58 -10.13 3.09 9.89
CA VAL A 58 -9.74 3.46 8.52
C VAL A 58 -8.38 4.14 8.55
N THR A 59 -7.48 3.73 7.66
CA THR A 59 -6.11 4.24 7.57
C THR A 59 -5.69 4.43 6.12
N ARG A 60 -4.67 5.27 5.90
CA ARG A 60 -3.98 5.31 4.62
C ARG A 60 -2.82 4.33 4.68
N ALA A 61 -2.82 3.37 3.78
CA ALA A 61 -1.90 2.25 3.85
C ALA A 61 -1.37 1.85 2.48
N ILE A 62 -0.21 1.19 2.49
CA ILE A 62 0.23 0.34 1.39
C ILE A 62 -0.10 -1.09 1.79
N HIS A 63 -0.91 -1.82 1.02
CA HIS A 63 -1.22 -3.22 1.30
C HIS A 63 -0.73 -4.17 0.20
N SER A 64 -0.46 -5.41 0.61
CA SER A 64 -0.32 -6.59 -0.24
C SER A 64 -1.49 -7.54 0.04
N GLY A 65 -2.05 -8.12 -1.02
CA GLY A 65 -3.13 -9.11 -0.96
C GLY A 65 -2.72 -10.48 -0.44
N GLY A 66 -1.45 -10.66 -0.05
CA GLY A 66 -0.98 -11.93 0.48
C GLY A 66 -1.07 -13.10 -0.52
N PRO A 67 -1.03 -14.34 -0.02
CA PRO A 67 -1.13 -15.54 -0.84
C PRO A 67 -2.37 -15.61 -1.74
N ASN A 68 -3.51 -15.08 -1.28
CA ASN A 68 -4.76 -15.16 -2.03
C ASN A 68 -4.93 -14.04 -3.07
N GLY A 69 -4.07 -13.01 -3.03
CA GLY A 69 -4.08 -11.89 -3.96
C GLY A 69 -5.28 -10.95 -3.80
N SER A 70 -5.83 -10.82 -2.59
CA SER A 70 -6.95 -9.93 -2.32
C SER A 70 -6.59 -8.47 -2.60
N GLY A 71 -7.57 -7.71 -3.10
CA GLY A 71 -7.38 -6.35 -3.56
C GLY A 71 -8.06 -5.31 -2.68
N ILE A 72 -8.27 -4.12 -3.24
CA ILE A 72 -9.06 -3.06 -2.62
C ILE A 72 -10.43 -3.60 -2.19
N ASN A 73 -10.83 -3.29 -0.95
CA ASN A 73 -12.05 -3.80 -0.28
C ASN A 73 -12.11 -5.32 -0.05
N GLY A 74 -11.05 -6.07 -0.38
CA GLY A 74 -10.91 -7.50 -0.08
C GLY A 74 -10.13 -7.75 1.21
N TYR A 75 -10.35 -6.96 2.25
CA TYR A 75 -9.48 -6.97 3.44
C TYR A 75 -9.70 -8.24 4.28
N ASP A 76 -8.65 -9.05 4.40
CA ASP A 76 -8.67 -10.34 5.08
C ASP A 76 -7.37 -10.58 5.88
N SER A 77 -7.32 -11.70 6.60
CA SER A 77 -6.25 -11.98 7.57
C SER A 77 -4.88 -12.26 6.96
N ASP A 78 -4.80 -12.56 5.67
CA ASP A 78 -3.53 -12.83 4.98
C ASP A 78 -2.96 -11.60 4.26
N ASN A 79 -3.64 -10.46 4.34
CA ASN A 79 -3.05 -9.17 3.97
C ASN A 79 -1.81 -8.85 4.81
N ILE A 80 -0.89 -8.13 4.16
CA ILE A 80 0.23 -7.45 4.84
C ILE A 80 0.11 -5.97 4.55
N VAL A 81 0.13 -5.17 5.61
CA VAL A 81 -0.20 -3.74 5.55
C VAL A 81 0.95 -2.91 6.11
N LEU A 82 1.23 -1.79 5.47
CA LEU A 82 2.06 -0.73 6.02
C LEU A 82 1.19 0.52 6.18
N VAL A 83 0.83 0.84 7.43
CA VAL A 83 0.05 2.04 7.73
C VAL A 83 0.95 3.27 7.66
N LEU A 84 0.55 4.25 6.84
CA LEU A 84 1.27 5.52 6.67
C LEU A 84 0.77 6.59 7.63
N CYS A 85 -0.56 6.71 7.79
CA CYS A 85 -1.19 7.59 8.75
C CYS A 85 -2.64 7.17 9.06
N ARG A 86 -3.14 7.67 10.19
CA ARG A 86 -4.48 7.44 10.75
C ARG A 86 -5.24 8.75 10.76
#